data_AF-Q28NI1-F1
#
_entry.id   AF-Q28NI1-F1
#
_cell.length_a   1.000
_cell.length_b   1.000
_cell.length_c   1.000
_cell.angle_alpha   90.00
_cell.angle_beta   90.00
_cell.angle_gamma   90.00
#
_symmetry.space_group_name_H-M   'P 1'
#
loop_
_entity.id
_entity.type
_entity.pdbx_description
1 polymer ?
#
loop_
_entity_poly.entity_id
_entity_poly.type
_entity_poly.pdbx_seq_one_letter_code
_entity_poly.pdbx_strand_id
1 'polypeptide(L)'
;MLKFLFGGKTTTPDVVIEADRARFARLVEEINGMIDTLAHKPRVTIDPATGHILPETPEQFADEALALPAPATEPAGPDEVNGGELPVTRAS
;
A
#
# COMPACT_ATOMS: atom_id res chain seq x y z
N MET A 1 -34.35 19.25 -43.27
CA MET A 1 -33.05 19.52 -42.63
C MET A 1 -33.23 20.08 -41.21
N LEU A 2 -33.80 19.32 -40.26
CA LEU A 2 -34.03 19.80 -38.87
C LEU A 2 -33.78 18.74 -37.77
N LYS A 3 -33.30 17.53 -38.12
CA LYS A 3 -33.02 16.44 -37.14
C LYS A 3 -31.55 16.36 -36.71
N PHE A 4 -30.70 17.24 -37.23
CA PHE A 4 -29.26 17.30 -36.94
C PHE A 4 -28.87 18.53 -36.08
N LEU A 5 -29.81 19.44 -35.79
CA LEU A 5 -29.54 20.62 -34.96
C LEU A 5 -29.73 20.35 -33.46
N PHE A 6 -30.34 19.23 -33.09
CA PHE A 6 -30.39 18.72 -31.71
C PHE A 6 -29.31 17.65 -31.53
N GLY A 7 -28.06 18.05 -31.82
CA GLY A 7 -26.88 17.26 -31.50
C GLY A 7 -26.99 16.74 -30.08
N GLY A 8 -26.86 15.42 -29.95
CA GLY A 8 -27.13 14.68 -28.73
C GLY A 8 -26.58 15.42 -27.52
N LYS A 9 -27.51 15.80 -26.65
CA LYS A 9 -27.23 16.20 -25.28
C LYS A 9 -26.42 15.06 -24.69
N THR A 10 -25.10 15.21 -24.70
CA THR A 10 -24.20 14.36 -23.94
C THR A 10 -24.74 14.44 -22.53
N THR A 11 -25.40 13.36 -22.13
CA THR A 11 -25.73 13.12 -20.73
C THR A 11 -24.39 12.88 -20.09
N THR A 12 -23.69 13.98 -19.79
CA THR A 12 -22.61 13.97 -18.84
C THR A 12 -23.24 13.38 -17.60
N PRO A 13 -22.75 12.24 -17.08
CA PRO A 13 -23.27 11.71 -15.84
C PRO A 13 -23.24 12.86 -14.84
N ASP A 14 -24.36 13.07 -14.16
CA ASP A 14 -24.47 14.08 -13.12
C ASP A 14 -23.52 13.62 -12.01
N VAL A 15 -22.26 14.02 -12.12
CA VAL A 15 -21.24 13.74 -11.12
C VAL A 15 -21.66 14.58 -9.94
N VAL A 16 -22.33 13.94 -8.98
CA VAL A 16 -22.67 14.56 -7.71
C VAL A 16 -21.34 14.94 -7.05
N ILE A 17 -20.97 16.21 -7.21
CA ILE A 17 -19.80 16.77 -6.55
C ILE A 17 -20.16 16.85 -5.07
N GLU A 18 -19.67 15.87 -4.31
CA GLU A 18 -19.83 15.85 -2.87
C GLU A 18 -19.19 17.11 -2.27
N ALA A 19 -19.92 17.82 -1.41
CA ALA A 19 -19.37 18.96 -0.69
C ALA A 19 -18.27 18.51 0.26
N ASP A 20 -17.20 19.31 0.41
CA ASP A 20 -16.03 18.96 1.22
C ASP A 20 -16.37 18.51 2.65
N ARG A 21 -17.39 19.14 3.28
CA ARG A 21 -17.89 18.75 4.60
C ARG A 21 -18.47 17.34 4.62
N ALA A 22 -19.30 17.00 3.63
CA ALA A 22 -19.92 15.68 3.54
C ALA A 22 -18.86 14.62 3.31
N ARG A 23 -17.91 14.92 2.41
CA ARG A 23 -16.77 14.05 2.13
C ARG A 23 -15.92 13.79 3.36
N PHE A 24 -15.60 14.83 4.13
CA PHE A 24 -14.84 14.70 5.36
C PHE A 24 -15.59 13.87 6.41
N ALA A 25 -16.88 14.13 6.62
CA ALA A 25 -17.70 13.38 7.57
C ALA A 25 -17.76 11.88 7.22
N ARG A 26 -17.95 11.56 5.93
CA ARG A 26 -17.94 10.18 5.43
C ARG A 26 -16.60 9.49 5.70
N LEU A 27 -15.48 10.15 5.40
CA LEU A 27 -14.15 9.59 5.64
C LEU A 27 -13.89 9.34 7.13
N VAL A 28 -14.33 10.24 8.01
CA VAL A 28 -14.22 10.05 9.46
C VAL A 28 -15.06 8.85 9.92
N GLU A 29 -16.26 8.67 9.38
CA GLU A 29 -17.11 7.52 9.66
C GLU A 29 -16.46 6.20 9.21
N GLU A 30 -15.85 6.18 8.02
CA GLU A 30 -15.11 5.02 7.51
C GLU A 30 -13.91 4.65 8.40
N ILE A 31 -13.12 5.66 8.83
CA ILE A 31 -11.99 5.46 9.74
C ILE A 31 -12.48 4.89 11.08
N ASN A 32 -13.56 5.43 11.64
CA ASN A 32 -14.13 4.94 12.89
C ASN A 32 -14.63 3.49 12.75
N GLY A 33 -15.31 3.17 11.65
CA GLY A 33 -15.75 1.81 11.36
C GLY A 33 -14.59 0.82 11.33
N MET A 34 -13.46 1.19 10.70
CA MET A 34 -12.27 0.35 10.70
C MET A 34 -11.67 0.19 12.11
N ILE A 35 -11.55 1.27 12.87
CA ILE A 35 -11.03 1.24 14.26
C ILE A 35 -11.87 0.33 15.16
N ASP A 36 -13.17 0.22 14.92
CA ASP A 36 -14.05 -0.66 15.69
C ASP A 36 -13.85 -2.15 15.39
N THR A 37 -13.25 -2.50 14.24
CA THR A 37 -12.89 -3.89 13.92
C THR A 37 -11.58 -4.35 14.56
N LEU A 38 -10.75 -3.42 15.05
CA LEU A 38 -9.42 -3.74 15.58
C LEU A 38 -9.52 -4.30 17.01
N ALA A 39 -8.79 -5.38 17.28
CA ALA A 39 -8.68 -5.96 18.63
C ALA A 39 -8.03 -4.98 19.63
N HIS A 40 -7.09 -4.17 19.15
CA HIS A 40 -6.45 -3.10 19.91
C HIS A 40 -6.63 -1.77 19.18
N LYS A 41 -7.25 -0.79 19.87
CA LYS A 41 -7.56 0.52 19.29
C LYS A 41 -6.29 1.39 19.23
N PRO A 42 -5.96 1.99 18.07
CA PRO A 42 -4.81 2.87 17.95
C PRO A 42 -5.07 4.22 18.63
N ARG A 43 -4.00 4.89 19.05
CA ARG A 43 -4.05 6.30 19.45
C ARG A 43 -3.98 7.17 18.20
N VAL A 44 -4.89 8.13 18.09
CA VAL A 44 -4.95 9.06 16.94
C VAL A 44 -4.63 10.46 17.44
N THR A 45 -3.61 11.09 16.86
CA THR A 45 -3.23 12.47 17.16
C THR A 45 -3.46 13.36 15.94
N ILE A 46 -3.88 14.60 16.15
CA ILE A 46 -3.97 15.61 15.09
C ILE A 46 -2.81 16.57 15.26
N ASP A 47 -2.01 16.76 14.20
CA ASP A 47 -1.02 17.84 14.16
C ASP A 47 -1.75 19.18 13.98
N PRO A 48 -1.68 20.10 14.96
CA PRO A 48 -2.37 21.37 14.87
C PRO A 48 -1.79 22.32 13.80
N ALA A 49 -0.56 22.12 13.35
CA ALA A 49 0.07 22.97 12.34
C ALA A 49 -0.42 22.64 10.92
N THR A 50 -0.66 21.35 10.65
CA THR A 50 -0.99 20.86 9.31
C THR A 50 -2.42 20.30 9.19
N GLY A 51 -3.05 19.96 10.31
CA GLY A 51 -4.34 19.27 10.36
C GLY A 51 -4.27 17.79 9.99
N HIS A 52 -3.05 17.22 9.85
CA HIS A 52 -2.89 15.81 9.50
C HIS A 52 -3.20 14.89 10.69
N ILE A 53 -3.79 13.74 10.35
CA ILE A 53 -4.03 12.64 11.28
C ILE A 53 -2.74 11.81 11.34
N LEU A 54 -2.16 11.67 12.53
CA LEU A 54 -0.97 10.88 12.82
C LEU A 54 -1.39 9.67 13.67
N PRO A 55 -1.59 8.48 13.06
CA PRO A 55 -1.91 7.27 13.81
C PRO A 55 -0.66 6.72 14.48
N GLU A 56 -0.77 6.36 15.76
CA GLU A 56 0.21 5.57 16.48
C GLU A 56 -0.29 4.12 16.54
N THR A 57 0.34 3.26 15.75
CA THR A 57 -0.02 1.86 15.58
C THR A 57 0.80 0.97 16.52
N PRO A 58 0.27 -0.21 16.93
CA PRO A 58 1.07 -1.18 17.67
C PRO A 58 2.27 -1.67 16.85
N GLU A 59 3.31 -2.16 17.53
CA GLU A 59 4.51 -2.70 16.86
C GLU A 59 4.22 -3.89 15.95
N GLN A 60 3.17 -4.66 16.24
CA GLN A 60 2.74 -5.79 15.44
C GLN A 60 1.21 -5.89 15.48
N PHE A 61 0.59 -6.01 14.30
CA PHE A 61 -0.84 -6.27 14.20
C PHE A 61 -1.15 -7.77 14.41
N ALA A 62 -2.39 -8.10 14.73
CA ALA A 62 -2.78 -9.47 15.07
C ALA A 62 -2.62 -10.46 13.90
N ASP A 63 -2.81 -9.99 12.68
CA ASP A 63 -2.56 -10.72 11.43
C ASP A 63 -1.06 -10.90 11.17
N GLU A 64 -0.23 -9.91 11.51
CA GLU A 64 1.23 -9.96 11.40
C GLU A 64 1.87 -10.87 12.46
N ALA A 65 1.24 -11.02 13.64
CA ALA A 65 1.69 -11.96 14.68
C ALA A 65 1.52 -13.44 14.28
N LEU A 66 0.60 -13.72 13.35
CA LEU A 66 0.39 -15.06 12.79
C LEU A 66 1.32 -15.38 11.62
N ALA A 67 1.99 -14.37 11.06
CA ALA A 67 2.98 -14.57 10.02
C ALA A 67 4.28 -15.09 10.63
N LEU A 68 4.72 -16.28 10.20
CA LEU A 68 6.06 -16.76 10.51
C LEU A 68 7.08 -15.74 9.98
N PRO A 69 8.14 -15.41 10.74
CA PRO A 69 9.21 -14.57 10.22
C PRO A 69 9.76 -15.23 8.96
N ALA A 70 9.96 -14.43 7.90
CA ALA A 70 10.57 -14.92 6.68
C ALA A 70 11.89 -15.63 7.02
N PRO A 71 12.19 -16.79 6.39
CA PRO A 71 13.44 -17.48 6.64
C PRO A 71 14.60 -16.50 6.40
N ALA A 72 15.58 -16.51 7.30
CA ALA A 72 16.77 -15.69 7.11
C ALA A 72 17.38 -16.03 5.75
N THR A 73 17.49 -15.03 4.86
CA THR A 73 18.35 -15.15 3.68
C THR A 73 19.76 -15.32 4.20
N GLU A 74 20.24 -16.56 4.20
CA GLU A 74 21.63 -16.87 4.48
C GLU A 74 22.48 -16.04 3.50
N PRO A 75 23.46 -15.26 4.00
CA PRO A 75 24.29 -14.46 3.10
C PRO A 75 24.97 -15.44 2.15
N ALA A 76 24.73 -15.27 0.84
CA ALA A 76 25.51 -15.94 -0.17
C ALA A 76 26.98 -15.58 0.05
N GLY A 77 27.73 -16.48 0.68
CA GLY A 77 29.16 -16.35 0.88
C GLY A 77 29.87 -16.32 -0.46
N PRO A 78 30.97 -15.55 -0.60
CA PRO A 78 31.73 -15.50 -1.83
C PRO A 78 32.55 -16.80 -2.00
N ASP A 79 32.38 -17.43 -3.16
CA ASP A 79 33.30 -18.38 -3.82
C ASP A 79 34.05 -19.42 -2.97
N GLU A 80 33.63 -20.70 -3.06
CA GLU A 80 34.57 -21.83 -3.00
C GLU A 80 34.79 -22.42 -4.41
N VAL A 81 35.92 -22.02 -4.97
CA VAL A 81 36.69 -22.72 -6.01
C VAL A 81 37.11 -24.12 -5.52
N ASN A 82 36.97 -25.16 -6.35
CA ASN A 82 38.07 -25.94 -6.97
C ASN A 82 37.63 -27.36 -7.39
N GLY A 83 38.03 -27.82 -8.59
CA GLY A 83 37.86 -29.23 -8.97
C GLY A 83 38.16 -29.62 -10.42
N GLY A 84 39.37 -29.34 -10.92
CA GLY A 84 40.02 -30.17 -11.96
C GLY A 84 39.92 -29.68 -13.42
N GLU A 85 41.04 -29.20 -13.98
CA GLU A 85 41.85 -29.94 -14.96
C GLU A 85 43.08 -29.07 -15.33
N LEU A 86 44.29 -29.57 -15.10
CA LEU A 86 45.53 -28.91 -15.56
C LEU A 86 45.77 -29.26 -17.04
N PRO A 87 45.96 -28.29 -17.95
CA PRO A 87 46.39 -28.63 -19.30
C PRO A 87 47.86 -29.08 -19.28
N VAL A 88 48.06 -30.35 -19.65
CA VAL A 88 49.38 -30.95 -19.86
C VAL A 88 50.11 -30.18 -20.96
N THR A 89 51.25 -29.61 -20.62
CA THR A 89 52.19 -29.02 -21.58
C THR A 89 52.74 -30.07 -22.54
N ARG A 90 52.74 -29.80 -23.84
CA ARG A 90 53.73 -30.38 -24.75
C ARG A 90 54.21 -29.34 -25.76
N ALA A 91 55.41 -28.83 -25.50
CA ALA A 91 56.25 -28.20 -26.49
C ALA A 91 56.94 -29.29 -27.34
N SER A 92 56.88 -29.16 -28.67
CA SER A 92 57.93 -29.48 -29.66
C SER A 92 57.40 -29.12 -31.04
#